data_AF-A0A1B9DQ45-F1
#
_entry.id   AF-A0A1B9DQ45-F1
#
_cell.length_a   1.000
_cell.length_b   1.000
_cell.length_c   1.000
_cell.angle_alpha   90.00
_cell.angle_beta   90.00
_cell.angle_gamma   90.00
#
_symmetry.space_group_name_H-M   'P 1'
#
loop_
_entity.id
_entity.type
_entity.pdbx_description
1 polymer ?
#
loop_
_entity_poly.entity_id
_entity_poly.type
_entity_poly.pdbx_seq_one_letter_code
_entity_poly.pdbx_strand_id
1 'polypeptide(L)'
;MYSQHKIRETFSEKFVPFVEIYSEKGDLIGITDIKGVISSDLEDKIRTSKTTNLSFVNSLYVTTALSIEEYNNTQIISLNKVSIELREVVITKPKIYKYLKLKGYFRSLQINEDRPHYFIDGIAEIYISLKSGKAKLKIISNRSFENKSVKQLSKTFFFMVAGVPTFNKFSNFENLNAEYNIKTVNNLQTNILDQETSLKKGTIATENNKSNLQLEIISQSKPKIMKALGMETDYNNYTINSIYENNEVKKINLENIIYYKEMRSYNIKRKKNDKFQKVEATHEFFLIEKENVNELGTKQFDNFYYFKRPSKFEENYWEKVDNPYFQSLPKSIEKYIEENLMLIEK
;
A
#
# COMPACT_ATOMS: atom_id res chain seq x y z
N MET A 1 27.70 -9.41 -20.06
CA MET A 1 27.29 -9.61 -18.65
C MET A 1 26.40 -8.43 -18.30
N TYR A 2 25.07 -8.55 -18.42
CA TYR A 2 24.19 -7.41 -18.15
C TYR A 2 24.05 -7.28 -16.63
N SER A 3 24.50 -6.15 -16.10
CA SER A 3 24.47 -5.91 -14.68
C SER A 3 23.03 -5.65 -14.23
N GLN A 4 22.60 -6.34 -13.17
CA GLN A 4 21.23 -6.26 -12.66
C GLN A 4 20.95 -4.88 -12.06
N HIS A 5 19.82 -4.27 -12.44
CA HIS A 5 19.40 -2.96 -11.94
C HIS A 5 19.06 -2.99 -10.44
N LYS A 6 19.41 -1.92 -9.73
CA LYS A 6 19.13 -1.75 -8.30
C LYS A 6 18.61 -0.35 -8.00
N ILE A 7 17.69 -0.25 -7.05
CA ILE A 7 17.14 1.03 -6.58
C ILE A 7 17.82 1.47 -5.28
N ARG A 8 18.33 2.70 -5.23
CA ARG A 8 19.10 3.25 -4.09
C ARG A 8 18.57 4.63 -3.66
N GLU A 9 18.69 4.96 -2.38
CA GLU A 9 18.43 6.31 -1.89
C GLU A 9 19.53 7.26 -2.40
N THR A 10 19.13 8.45 -2.86
CA THR A 10 20.06 9.44 -3.39
C THR A 10 21.02 9.89 -2.29
N PHE A 11 22.32 9.95 -2.60
CA PHE A 11 23.41 10.27 -1.66
C PHE A 11 23.60 9.27 -0.51
N SER A 12 23.03 8.07 -0.60
CA SER A 12 23.13 7.02 0.40
C SER A 12 23.53 5.68 -0.24
N GLU A 13 24.16 4.80 0.53
CA GLU A 13 24.41 3.41 0.12
C GLU A 13 23.21 2.48 0.40
N LYS A 14 22.10 3.03 0.90
CA LYS A 14 20.91 2.28 1.27
C LYS A 14 20.05 1.95 0.04
N PHE A 15 19.78 0.67 -0.17
CA PHE A 15 18.83 0.22 -1.19
C PHE A 15 17.38 0.49 -0.78
N VAL A 16 16.55 0.83 -1.76
CA VAL A 16 15.11 1.08 -1.56
C VAL A 16 14.34 -0.17 -1.99
N PRO A 17 13.72 -0.90 -1.05
CA PRO A 17 12.97 -2.10 -1.36
C PRO A 17 11.54 -1.79 -1.84
N PHE A 18 10.89 -2.80 -2.43
CA PHE A 18 9.47 -2.77 -2.81
C PHE A 18 9.05 -1.56 -3.63
N VAL A 19 9.87 -1.17 -4.61
CA VAL A 19 9.59 -0.05 -5.51
C VAL A 19 8.67 -0.56 -6.61
N GLU A 20 7.52 0.09 -6.75
CA GLU A 20 6.59 -0.15 -7.86
C GLU A 20 7.11 0.47 -9.14
N ILE A 21 7.01 -0.26 -10.24
CA ILE A 21 7.45 0.18 -11.56
C ILE A 21 6.23 0.20 -12.50
N TYR A 22 5.88 1.40 -12.97
CA TYR A 22 4.75 1.63 -13.87
C TYR A 22 5.22 2.04 -15.27
N SER A 23 4.48 1.62 -16.30
CA SER A 23 4.65 2.12 -17.67
C SER A 23 4.16 3.57 -17.81
N GLU A 24 4.48 4.24 -18.92
CA GLU A 24 3.88 5.55 -19.25
C GLU A 24 2.36 5.52 -19.41
N LYS A 25 1.79 4.32 -19.59
CA LYS A 25 0.35 4.09 -19.70
C LYS A 25 -0.31 3.77 -18.36
N GLY A 26 0.46 3.66 -17.28
CA GLY A 26 -0.07 3.35 -15.95
C GLY A 26 -0.25 1.85 -15.69
N ASP A 27 0.29 0.99 -16.55
CA ASP A 27 0.30 -0.44 -16.29
C ASP A 27 1.37 -0.75 -15.23
N LEU A 28 1.03 -1.54 -14.20
CA LEU A 28 2.02 -2.02 -13.23
C LEU A 28 2.85 -3.13 -13.88
N ILE A 29 4.12 -2.84 -14.15
CA ILE A 29 5.05 -3.81 -14.74
C ILE A 29 5.52 -4.80 -13.66
N GLY A 30 5.77 -4.30 -12.45
CA GLY A 30 6.06 -5.12 -11.28
C GLY A 30 6.65 -4.33 -10.12
N ILE A 31 7.21 -5.06 -9.15
CA ILE A 31 7.69 -4.54 -7.88
C ILE A 31 9.07 -5.15 -7.59
N THR A 32 10.02 -4.35 -7.12
CA THR A 32 11.35 -4.83 -6.73
C THR A 32 11.33 -5.66 -5.44
N ASP A 33 12.38 -6.44 -5.23
CA ASP A 33 12.49 -7.27 -4.02
C ASP A 33 12.83 -6.46 -2.74
N ILE A 34 13.02 -7.16 -1.63
CA ILE A 34 13.41 -6.61 -0.31
C ILE A 34 14.83 -6.00 -0.29
N LYS A 35 15.62 -6.21 -1.34
CA LYS A 35 16.95 -5.63 -1.51
C LYS A 35 16.93 -4.50 -2.55
N GLY A 36 15.76 -4.10 -3.06
CA GLY A 36 15.62 -3.09 -4.10
C GLY A 36 16.16 -3.54 -5.45
N VAL A 37 16.23 -4.85 -5.69
CA VAL A 37 16.77 -5.42 -6.92
C VAL A 37 15.64 -5.71 -7.90
N ILE A 38 15.86 -5.37 -9.17
CA ILE A 38 14.99 -5.76 -10.29
C ILE A 38 15.37 -7.19 -10.70
N SER A 39 14.44 -8.15 -10.57
CA SER A 39 14.69 -9.54 -10.95
C SER A 39 14.80 -9.69 -12.48
N SER A 40 15.43 -10.76 -12.97
CA SER A 40 15.49 -11.07 -14.41
C SER A 40 14.11 -11.12 -15.06
N ASP A 41 13.13 -11.70 -14.37
CA ASP A 41 11.77 -11.79 -14.87
C ASP A 41 11.11 -10.41 -14.97
N LEU A 42 11.45 -9.50 -14.06
CA LEU A 42 10.97 -8.11 -14.11
C LEU A 42 11.67 -7.31 -15.20
N GLU A 43 12.97 -7.53 -15.43
CA GLU A 43 13.70 -6.99 -16.59
C GLU A 43 13.05 -7.42 -17.91
N ASP A 44 12.70 -8.70 -18.01
CA ASP A 44 12.04 -9.24 -19.21
C ASP A 44 10.65 -8.62 -19.41
N LYS A 45 9.89 -8.40 -18.34
CA LYS A 45 8.61 -7.68 -18.40
C LYS A 45 8.79 -6.23 -18.85
N ILE A 46 9.79 -5.51 -18.32
CA ILE A 46 10.12 -4.15 -18.74
C ILE A 46 10.45 -4.13 -20.23
N ARG A 47 11.35 -5.01 -20.70
CA ARG A 47 11.74 -5.09 -22.11
C ARG A 47 10.59 -5.44 -23.05
N THR A 48 9.70 -6.33 -22.63
CA THR A 48 8.55 -6.77 -23.45
C THR A 48 7.37 -5.81 -23.44
N SER A 49 7.28 -4.92 -22.44
CA SER A 49 6.21 -3.94 -22.30
C SER A 49 6.14 -2.91 -23.44
N LYS A 50 7.23 -2.71 -24.20
CA LYS A 50 7.40 -1.66 -25.23
C LYS A 50 7.10 -0.25 -24.71
N THR A 51 7.30 -0.05 -23.42
CA THR A 51 7.15 1.24 -22.72
C THR A 51 8.27 2.19 -23.14
N THR A 52 7.96 3.48 -23.24
CA THR A 52 8.93 4.55 -23.51
C THR A 52 9.44 5.20 -22.24
N ASN A 53 8.64 5.22 -21.17
CA ASN A 53 9.03 5.76 -19.87
C ASN A 53 8.56 4.84 -18.73
N LEU A 54 9.36 4.82 -17.66
CA LEU A 54 9.11 4.08 -16.43
C LEU A 54 8.93 5.05 -15.27
N SER A 55 7.96 4.81 -14.40
CA SER A 55 7.81 5.52 -13.12
C SER A 55 8.14 4.59 -11.96
N PHE A 56 9.05 5.01 -11.09
CA PHE A 56 9.50 4.30 -9.90
C PHE A 56 8.88 4.94 -8.66
N VAL A 57 8.06 4.17 -7.95
CA VAL A 57 7.19 4.68 -6.88
C VAL A 57 7.46 3.94 -5.58
N ASN A 58 7.71 4.69 -4.52
CA ASN A 58 7.83 4.19 -3.16
C ASN A 58 7.28 5.24 -2.19
N SER A 59 6.62 4.82 -1.10
CA SER A 59 5.91 5.75 -0.21
C SER A 59 6.81 6.72 0.56
N LEU A 60 8.12 6.48 0.60
CA LEU A 60 9.08 7.29 1.37
C LEU A 60 9.92 8.20 0.49
N TYR A 61 9.83 8.01 -0.82
CA TYR A 61 10.67 8.67 -1.80
C TYR A 61 9.80 9.35 -2.84
N VAL A 62 10.27 10.48 -3.34
CA VAL A 62 9.66 11.19 -4.45
C VAL A 62 9.65 10.26 -5.67
N THR A 63 8.47 10.12 -6.27
CA THR A 63 8.31 9.35 -7.51
C THR A 63 9.30 9.86 -8.57
N THR A 64 10.08 8.95 -9.14
CA THR A 64 11.09 9.25 -10.15
C THR A 64 10.69 8.62 -11.47
N ALA A 65 10.78 9.37 -12.56
CA ALA A 65 10.50 8.85 -13.90
C ALA A 65 11.77 8.86 -14.75
N LEU A 66 11.97 7.80 -15.54
CA LEU A 66 13.09 7.65 -16.47
C LEU A 66 12.57 7.20 -17.82
N SER A 67 13.18 7.68 -18.91
CA SER A 67 13.00 7.08 -20.22
C SER A 67 13.61 5.67 -20.26
N ILE A 68 13.15 4.84 -21.20
CA ILE A 68 13.70 3.49 -21.38
C ILE A 68 15.19 3.51 -21.77
N GLU A 69 15.63 4.56 -22.46
CA GLU A 69 17.02 4.78 -22.81
C GLU A 69 17.87 5.07 -21.56
N GLU A 70 17.41 5.99 -20.71
CA GLU A 70 18.07 6.28 -19.43
C GLU A 70 18.10 5.05 -18.52
N TYR A 71 17.00 4.30 -18.44
CA TYR A 71 16.93 3.05 -17.70
C TYR A 71 18.03 2.08 -18.15
N ASN A 72 18.07 1.76 -19.45
CA ASN A 72 19.04 0.81 -20.00
C ASN A 72 20.50 1.23 -19.79
N ASN A 73 20.76 2.54 -19.69
CA ASN A 73 22.08 3.10 -19.48
C ASN A 73 22.45 3.29 -17.99
N THR A 74 21.51 3.05 -17.06
CA THR A 74 21.68 3.38 -15.64
C THR A 74 21.49 2.16 -14.76
N GLN A 75 22.59 1.55 -14.32
CA GLN A 75 22.52 0.37 -13.44
C GLN A 75 21.91 0.66 -12.05
N ILE A 76 22.07 1.88 -11.53
CA ILE A 76 21.57 2.28 -10.20
C ILE A 76 20.58 3.42 -10.34
N ILE A 77 19.31 3.14 -10.08
CA ILE A 77 18.24 4.12 -10.09
C ILE A 77 18.17 4.77 -8.71
N SER A 78 18.34 6.09 -8.66
CA SER A 78 18.38 6.84 -7.40
C SER A 78 17.03 7.49 -7.11
N LEU A 79 16.50 7.29 -5.90
CA LEU A 79 15.25 7.93 -5.44
C LEU A 79 15.55 8.96 -4.35
N ASN A 80 14.94 10.13 -4.45
CA ASN A 80 15.06 11.19 -3.44
C ASN A 80 14.06 10.97 -2.32
N LYS A 81 14.48 11.07 -1.06
CA LYS A 81 13.57 10.89 0.07
C LYS A 81 12.60 12.06 0.19
N VAL A 82 11.37 11.81 0.63
CA VAL A 82 10.42 12.87 0.99
C VAL A 82 10.96 13.63 2.21
N SER A 83 11.16 14.94 2.08
CA SER A 83 11.54 15.84 3.17
C SER A 83 10.32 16.27 3.97
N ILE A 84 10.40 16.26 5.30
CA ILE A 84 9.26 16.53 6.18
C ILE A 84 9.67 17.46 7.32
N GLU A 85 8.93 18.55 7.50
CA GLU A 85 9.01 19.43 8.66
C GLU A 85 8.17 18.88 9.83
N LEU A 86 8.71 18.96 11.04
CA LEU A 86 8.07 18.45 12.27
C LEU A 86 6.98 19.43 12.74
N ARG A 87 5.77 18.93 13.03
CA ARG A 87 4.75 19.67 13.76
C ARG A 87 4.72 19.22 15.23
N GLU A 88 4.62 20.17 16.14
CA GLU A 88 4.55 19.96 17.58
C GLU A 88 3.17 19.42 18.01
N VAL A 89 3.13 18.53 19.00
CA VAL A 89 1.88 17.90 19.48
C VAL A 89 1.66 18.23 20.95
N VAL A 90 0.45 18.71 21.26
CA VAL A 90 -0.01 18.98 22.63
C VAL A 90 -0.49 17.68 23.29
N ILE A 91 0.12 17.29 24.40
CA ILE A 91 -0.30 16.14 25.22
C ILE A 91 -1.43 16.58 26.16
N THR A 92 -2.64 16.03 25.99
CA THR A 92 -3.73 16.18 26.96
C THR A 92 -3.82 14.98 27.93
N LYS A 93 -4.13 15.28 29.20
CA LYS A 93 -4.22 14.36 30.35
C LYS A 93 -5.07 13.08 30.08
N PRO A 94 -4.78 11.97 30.77
CA PRO A 94 -5.45 10.69 30.53
C PRO A 94 -6.91 10.72 31.00
N LYS A 95 -7.85 10.67 30.07
CA LYS A 95 -9.18 10.10 30.31
C LYS A 95 -9.15 8.65 29.83
N ILE A 96 -9.90 7.77 30.48
CA ILE A 96 -10.09 6.39 30.00
C ILE A 96 -11.04 6.49 28.79
N TYR A 97 -10.48 6.40 27.58
CA TYR A 97 -11.24 6.39 26.34
C TYR A 97 -11.57 4.96 25.92
N LYS A 98 -12.67 4.77 25.18
CA LYS A 98 -13.06 3.44 24.67
C LYS A 98 -12.52 3.16 23.28
N TYR A 99 -12.35 4.19 22.46
CA TYR A 99 -11.96 4.09 21.07
C TYR A 99 -10.91 5.12 20.67
N LEU A 100 -10.01 4.71 19.78
CA LEU A 100 -9.18 5.59 18.98
C LEU A 100 -9.89 5.82 17.63
N LYS A 101 -10.17 7.07 17.29
CA LYS A 101 -10.72 7.47 15.99
C LYS A 101 -9.59 8.02 15.12
N LEU A 102 -9.38 7.40 13.97
CA LEU A 102 -8.46 7.84 12.93
C LEU A 102 -9.28 8.33 11.74
N LYS A 103 -9.20 9.62 11.43
CA LYS A 103 -9.78 10.19 10.21
C LYS A 103 -8.66 10.44 9.22
N GLY A 104 -8.83 9.97 7.99
CA GLY A 104 -7.79 10.07 6.98
C GLY A 104 -8.33 10.01 5.56
N TYR A 105 -7.50 10.50 4.65
CA TYR A 105 -7.69 10.27 3.22
C TYR A 105 -7.25 8.86 2.90
N PHE A 106 -8.06 8.13 2.16
CA PHE A 106 -7.67 6.83 1.61
C PHE A 106 -7.72 6.89 0.09
N ARG A 107 -6.89 6.07 -0.55
CA ARG A 107 -7.05 5.74 -1.96
C ARG A 107 -6.70 4.29 -2.20
N SER A 108 -7.32 3.70 -3.19
CA SER A 108 -7.11 2.32 -3.56
C SER A 108 -7.23 2.15 -5.07
N LEU A 109 -6.23 1.48 -5.63
CA LEU A 109 -6.16 1.13 -7.04
C LEU A 109 -6.17 -0.39 -7.14
N GLN A 110 -7.08 -0.92 -7.94
CA GLN A 110 -7.09 -2.33 -8.32
C GLN A 110 -6.83 -2.47 -9.81
N ILE A 111 -5.84 -3.29 -10.13
CA ILE A 111 -5.37 -3.62 -11.47
C ILE A 111 -5.77 -5.07 -11.75
N ASN A 112 -6.43 -5.30 -12.87
CA ASN A 112 -6.79 -6.64 -13.34
C ASN A 112 -6.16 -6.88 -14.70
N GLU A 113 -5.46 -8.01 -14.88
CA GLU A 113 -4.73 -8.31 -16.12
C GLU A 113 -3.88 -7.10 -16.57
N ASP A 114 -3.08 -6.59 -15.64
CA ASP A 114 -2.14 -5.47 -15.80
C ASP A 114 -2.76 -4.10 -16.13
N ARG A 115 -4.09 -3.97 -16.18
CA ARG A 115 -4.80 -2.70 -16.44
C ARG A 115 -5.59 -2.19 -15.23
N PRO A 116 -5.53 -0.88 -14.91
CA PRO A 116 -6.39 -0.29 -13.90
C PRO A 116 -7.87 -0.57 -14.17
N HIS A 117 -8.53 -1.23 -13.21
CA HIS A 117 -9.94 -1.60 -13.28
C HIS A 117 -10.78 -0.72 -12.36
N TYR A 118 -10.37 -0.62 -11.10
CA TYR A 118 -11.09 0.15 -10.09
C TYR A 118 -10.15 1.14 -9.43
N PHE A 119 -10.63 2.36 -9.26
CA PHE A 119 -10.00 3.34 -8.41
C PHE A 119 -11.05 3.92 -7.46
N ILE A 120 -10.73 3.97 -6.17
CA ILE A 120 -11.57 4.64 -5.18
C ILE A 120 -10.68 5.45 -4.25
N ASP A 121 -11.07 6.70 -4.04
CA ASP A 121 -10.50 7.53 -2.98
C ASP A 121 -11.60 8.15 -2.14
N GLY A 122 -11.23 8.74 -1.00
CA GLY A 122 -12.21 9.28 -0.08
C GLY A 122 -11.65 9.69 1.26
N ILE A 123 -12.55 10.21 2.11
CA ILE A 123 -12.29 10.41 3.53
C ILE A 123 -12.96 9.28 4.31
N ALA A 124 -12.20 8.62 5.18
CA ALA A 124 -12.70 7.56 6.03
C ALA A 124 -12.39 7.84 7.50
N GLU A 125 -13.28 7.37 8.37
CA GLU A 125 -13.08 7.29 9.81
C GLU A 125 -12.96 5.82 10.22
N ILE A 126 -11.88 5.49 10.92
CA ILE A 126 -11.63 4.15 11.47
C ILE A 126 -11.66 4.27 12.99
N TYR A 127 -12.60 3.56 13.61
CA TYR A 127 -12.79 3.49 15.05
C TYR A 127 -12.20 2.19 15.59
N ILE A 128 -11.10 2.28 16.33
CA ILE A 128 -10.39 1.13 16.90
C ILE A 128 -10.74 1.02 18.38
N SER A 129 -11.30 -0.10 18.79
CA SER A 129 -11.56 -0.40 20.21
C SER A 129 -10.25 -0.54 20.97
N LEU A 130 -10.02 0.31 21.98
CA LEU A 130 -8.82 0.24 22.83
C LEU A 130 -8.81 -1.03 23.71
N LYS A 131 -10.00 -1.62 23.97
CA LYS A 131 -10.12 -2.87 24.74
C LYS A 131 -9.85 -4.11 23.90
N SER A 132 -10.26 -4.13 22.63
CA SER A 132 -10.29 -5.36 21.82
C SER A 132 -9.50 -5.30 20.52
N GLY A 133 -8.97 -4.15 20.14
CA GLY A 133 -8.29 -3.92 18.85
C GLY A 133 -9.19 -3.97 17.62
N LYS A 134 -10.48 -4.33 17.78
CA LYS A 134 -11.42 -4.41 16.66
C LYS A 134 -11.68 -3.03 16.06
N ALA A 135 -11.56 -2.94 14.74
CA ALA A 135 -11.79 -1.72 14.00
C ALA A 135 -13.19 -1.71 13.36
N LYS A 136 -13.83 -0.54 13.31
CA LYS A 136 -15.03 -0.27 12.52
C LYS A 136 -14.76 0.88 11.57
N LEU A 137 -15.25 0.77 10.35
CA LEU A 137 -15.01 1.74 9.29
C LEU A 137 -16.26 2.54 8.97
N LYS A 138 -16.09 3.83 8.66
CA LYS A 138 -17.11 4.66 8.02
C LYS A 138 -16.45 5.46 6.90
N ILE A 139 -16.95 5.32 5.68
CA ILE A 139 -16.55 6.15 4.53
C ILE A 139 -17.46 7.38 4.51
N ILE A 140 -16.87 8.55 4.72
CA ILE A 140 -17.54 9.85 4.83
C ILE A 140 -17.84 10.42 3.44
N SER A 141 -16.81 10.41 2.59
CA SER A 141 -16.88 10.82 1.20
C SER A 141 -16.08 9.85 0.34
N ASN A 142 -16.46 9.68 -0.92
CA ASN A 142 -15.72 8.87 -1.88
C ASN A 142 -15.94 9.29 -3.33
N ARG A 143 -14.90 9.18 -4.15
CA ARG A 143 -15.00 9.08 -5.60
C ARG A 143 -14.68 7.65 -5.99
N SER A 144 -15.56 7.04 -6.78
CA SER A 144 -15.42 5.66 -7.23
C SER A 144 -15.43 5.63 -8.75
N PHE A 145 -14.40 5.03 -9.31
CA PHE A 145 -14.13 4.99 -10.74
C PHE A 145 -14.01 3.54 -11.22
N GLU A 146 -14.59 3.24 -12.37
CA GLU A 146 -14.60 1.90 -12.96
C GLU A 146 -14.25 1.94 -14.45
N ASN A 147 -13.32 1.08 -14.85
CA ASN A 147 -13.02 0.80 -16.25
C ASN A 147 -13.91 -0.34 -16.74
N LYS A 148 -15.01 -0.01 -17.42
CA LYS A 148 -15.96 -1.00 -17.95
C LYS A 148 -15.38 -1.88 -19.07
N SER A 149 -14.22 -1.52 -19.64
CA SER A 149 -13.56 -2.31 -20.69
C SER A 149 -12.78 -3.51 -20.13
N VAL A 150 -12.46 -3.50 -18.83
CA VAL A 150 -11.72 -4.59 -18.19
C VAL A 150 -12.70 -5.68 -17.79
N LYS A 151 -12.43 -6.92 -18.23
CA LYS A 151 -13.34 -8.04 -17.98
C LYS A 151 -13.28 -8.48 -16.53
N GLN A 152 -14.45 -8.75 -15.97
CA GLN A 152 -14.60 -9.42 -14.68
C GLN A 152 -14.43 -10.94 -14.81
N LEU A 153 -14.19 -11.60 -13.69
CA LEU A 153 -14.14 -13.07 -13.62
C LEU A 153 -15.42 -13.73 -14.15
N SER A 154 -16.58 -13.13 -13.88
CA SER A 154 -17.84 -13.50 -14.51
C SER A 154 -18.90 -12.41 -14.36
N LYS A 155 -20.03 -12.53 -15.08
CA LYS A 155 -21.16 -11.61 -14.97
C LYS A 155 -21.80 -11.54 -13.58
N THR A 156 -21.61 -12.57 -12.75
CA THR A 156 -22.27 -12.71 -11.43
C THR A 156 -21.28 -12.65 -10.27
N PHE A 157 -19.98 -12.60 -10.53
CA PHE A 157 -18.96 -12.62 -9.49
C PHE A 157 -17.86 -11.63 -9.84
N PHE A 158 -17.71 -10.64 -8.97
CA PHE A 158 -16.73 -9.58 -9.04
C PHE A 158 -15.69 -9.85 -7.95
N PHE A 159 -14.44 -10.10 -8.34
CA PHE A 159 -13.35 -10.10 -7.37
C PHE A 159 -12.86 -8.67 -7.21
N MET A 160 -13.43 -8.02 -6.21
CA MET A 160 -13.25 -6.61 -5.94
C MET A 160 -12.70 -6.49 -4.53
N VAL A 161 -11.47 -5.98 -4.46
CA VAL A 161 -10.75 -5.74 -3.22
C VAL A 161 -10.41 -4.26 -3.06
N ALA A 162 -10.70 -3.42 -4.07
CA ALA A 162 -10.60 -1.96 -3.97
C ALA A 162 -11.47 -1.41 -2.82
N GLY A 163 -10.91 -0.50 -2.03
CA GLY A 163 -11.58 0.10 -0.87
C GLY A 163 -10.60 0.52 0.22
N VAL A 164 -11.14 0.90 1.38
CA VAL A 164 -10.33 1.29 2.54
C VAL A 164 -9.59 0.06 3.10
N PRO A 165 -8.27 0.13 3.32
CA PRO A 165 -7.53 -0.99 3.89
C PRO A 165 -7.93 -1.24 5.35
N THR A 166 -7.82 -2.50 5.79
CA THR A 166 -7.70 -2.78 7.23
C THR A 166 -6.25 -2.66 7.63
N PHE A 167 -5.98 -2.07 8.80
CA PHE A 167 -4.63 -2.14 9.37
C PHE A 167 -4.29 -3.59 9.69
N ASN A 168 -3.13 -4.04 9.23
CA ASN A 168 -2.66 -5.38 9.52
C ASN A 168 -2.34 -5.52 11.02
N LYS A 169 -2.50 -6.73 11.58
CA LYS A 169 -2.13 -7.02 12.98
C LYS A 169 -0.67 -6.67 13.29
N PHE A 170 0.21 -6.76 12.30
CA PHE A 170 1.63 -6.43 12.39
C PHE A 170 1.94 -4.93 12.40
N SER A 171 0.93 -4.07 12.28
CA SER A 171 1.03 -2.64 12.61
C SER A 171 1.08 -2.37 14.12
N ASN A 172 1.18 -3.43 14.94
CA ASN A 172 1.44 -3.39 16.36
C ASN A 172 2.70 -4.23 16.66
N PHE A 173 3.63 -3.66 17.42
CA PHE A 173 4.90 -4.30 17.76
C PHE A 173 4.74 -5.63 18.51
N GLU A 174 3.77 -5.75 19.42
CA GLU A 174 3.57 -6.98 20.21
C GLU A 174 3.22 -8.16 19.30
N ASN A 175 2.31 -7.95 18.35
CA ASN A 175 1.93 -8.96 17.36
C ASN A 175 3.09 -9.28 16.42
N LEU A 176 3.87 -8.27 16.03
CA LEU A 176 5.05 -8.44 15.18
C LEU A 176 6.13 -9.28 15.89
N ASN A 177 6.42 -8.97 17.15
CA ASN A 177 7.41 -9.66 17.97
C ASN A 177 6.98 -11.07 18.39
N ALA A 178 5.67 -11.35 18.43
CA ALA A 178 5.14 -12.68 18.69
C ALA A 178 5.34 -13.64 17.49
N GLU A 179 5.33 -13.13 16.26
CA GLU A 179 5.32 -13.94 15.03
C GLU A 179 6.64 -13.90 14.26
N TYR A 180 7.51 -12.92 14.53
CA TYR A 180 8.80 -12.75 13.87
C TYR A 180 9.95 -12.60 14.87
N ASN A 181 11.15 -12.98 14.44
CA ASN A 181 12.38 -12.71 15.15
C ASN A 181 12.84 -11.27 14.85
N ILE A 182 12.83 -10.41 15.86
CA ILE A 182 13.19 -8.99 15.75
C ILE A 182 14.64 -8.80 16.18
N LYS A 183 15.52 -8.42 15.25
CA LYS A 183 16.96 -8.23 15.51
C LYS A 183 17.39 -6.81 15.19
N THR A 184 17.67 -6.01 16.22
CA THR A 184 18.25 -4.68 16.08
C THR A 184 19.67 -4.81 15.55
N VAL A 185 19.95 -4.18 14.40
CA VAL A 185 21.29 -4.14 13.78
C VAL A 185 22.07 -2.96 14.33
N ASN A 186 21.41 -1.81 14.44
CA ASN A 186 21.93 -0.57 15.01
C ASN A 186 20.76 0.34 15.44
N ASN A 187 21.05 1.54 15.95
CA ASN A 187 20.05 2.48 16.45
C ASN A 187 19.05 3.00 15.39
N LEU A 188 19.34 2.80 14.10
CA LEU A 188 18.56 3.28 12.96
C LEU A 188 17.82 2.14 12.23
N GLN A 189 18.16 0.89 12.51
CA GLN A 189 17.66 -0.25 11.74
C GLN A 189 17.51 -1.52 12.56
N THR A 190 16.33 -2.10 12.43
CA THR A 190 15.95 -3.41 12.97
C THR A 190 15.50 -4.30 11.83
N ASN A 191 16.02 -5.54 11.78
CA ASN A 191 15.58 -6.56 10.84
C ASN A 191 14.43 -7.37 11.43
N ILE A 192 13.49 -7.75 10.57
CA ILE A 192 12.40 -8.67 10.87
C ILE A 192 12.68 -9.96 10.11
N LEU A 193 12.84 -11.06 10.84
CA LEU A 193 13.18 -12.37 10.31
C LEU A 193 12.04 -13.36 10.58
N ASP A 194 11.79 -14.23 9.62
CA ASP A 194 10.90 -15.38 9.78
C ASP A 194 11.40 -16.29 10.92
N GLN A 195 10.49 -16.76 11.78
CA GLN A 195 10.86 -17.56 12.96
C GLN A 195 11.47 -18.91 12.60
N GLU A 196 10.92 -19.58 11.58
CA GLU A 196 11.32 -20.94 11.20
C GLU A 196 12.57 -20.93 10.32
N THR A 197 12.62 -20.02 9.33
CA THR A 197 13.63 -20.04 8.28
C THR A 197 14.76 -19.03 8.49
N SER A 198 14.61 -18.10 9.44
CA SER A 198 15.51 -16.95 9.63
C SER A 198 15.67 -16.05 8.39
N LEU A 199 14.84 -16.23 7.36
CA LEU A 199 14.84 -15.39 6.17
C LEU A 199 14.34 -13.99 6.53
N LYS A 200 14.97 -12.96 5.97
CA LYS A 200 14.55 -11.57 6.19
C LYS A 200 13.21 -11.31 5.50
N LYS A 201 12.21 -10.92 6.29
CA LYS A 201 10.85 -10.58 5.83
C LYS A 201 10.60 -9.07 5.82
N GLY A 202 11.38 -8.29 6.55
CA GLY A 202 11.17 -6.85 6.62
C GLY A 202 12.23 -6.10 7.40
N THR A 203 11.98 -4.80 7.55
CA THR A 203 12.78 -3.90 8.37
C THR A 203 11.92 -2.88 9.08
N ILE A 204 12.45 -2.40 10.19
CA ILE A 204 12.01 -1.18 10.85
C ILE A 204 13.18 -0.20 10.79
N ALA A 205 13.01 0.90 10.08
CA ALA A 205 13.99 1.99 10.04
C ALA A 205 13.52 3.12 10.96
N THR A 206 14.42 3.67 11.76
CA THR A 206 14.13 4.72 12.74
C THR A 206 14.92 5.97 12.40
N GLU A 207 14.23 7.09 12.18
CA GLU A 207 14.84 8.35 11.76
C GLU A 207 13.91 9.53 12.07
N ASN A 208 14.46 10.67 12.50
CA ASN A 208 13.70 11.91 12.75
C ASN A 208 12.45 11.72 13.62
N ASN A 209 12.59 11.04 14.76
CA ASN A 209 11.49 10.69 15.69
C ASN A 209 10.39 9.79 15.10
N LYS A 210 10.66 9.12 13.98
CA LYS A 210 9.70 8.25 13.31
C LYS A 210 10.24 6.85 13.11
N SER A 211 9.32 5.90 13.01
CA SER A 211 9.59 4.50 12.70
C SER A 211 8.89 4.15 11.42
N ASN A 212 9.57 3.39 10.58
CA ASN A 212 9.11 2.99 9.27
C ASN A 212 9.20 1.49 9.16
N LEU A 213 8.04 0.84 9.25
CA LEU A 213 7.89 -0.60 9.13
C LEU A 213 7.63 -0.96 7.67
N GLN A 214 8.47 -1.83 7.13
CA GLN A 214 8.27 -2.48 5.85
C GLN A 214 8.33 -3.98 6.05
N LEU A 215 7.30 -4.69 5.61
CA LEU A 215 7.15 -6.11 5.88
C LEU A 215 6.50 -6.81 4.70
N GLU A 216 7.14 -7.89 4.24
CA GLU A 216 6.57 -8.88 3.34
C GLU A 216 5.95 -10.00 4.18
N ILE A 217 4.63 -10.07 4.18
CA ILE A 217 3.85 -11.07 4.93
C ILE A 217 3.71 -12.34 4.11
N ILE A 218 3.38 -12.20 2.82
CA ILE A 218 3.29 -13.31 1.86
C ILE A 218 4.22 -12.98 0.70
N SER A 219 5.09 -13.92 0.34
CA SER A 219 6.04 -13.81 -0.77
C SER A 219 5.56 -14.60 -1.99
N GLN A 220 5.93 -14.13 -3.18
CA GLN A 220 5.62 -14.82 -4.44
C GLN A 220 6.21 -16.24 -4.50
N SER A 221 7.32 -16.47 -3.79
CA SER A 221 7.96 -17.78 -3.68
C SER A 221 7.20 -18.79 -2.82
N LYS A 222 6.29 -18.33 -1.94
CA LYS A 222 5.49 -19.17 -1.04
C LYS A 222 4.04 -18.66 -0.99
N PRO A 223 3.30 -18.74 -2.11
CA PRO A 223 1.93 -18.23 -2.19
C PRO A 223 1.00 -19.01 -1.27
N LYS A 224 -0.04 -18.34 -0.76
CA LYS A 224 -1.10 -18.99 0.03
C LYS A 224 -2.26 -19.37 -0.89
N ILE A 225 -2.44 -20.67 -1.10
CA ILE A 225 -3.51 -21.21 -1.94
C ILE A 225 -4.81 -21.36 -1.11
N MET A 226 -5.90 -20.80 -1.62
CA MET A 226 -7.22 -20.86 -0.99
C MET A 226 -8.23 -21.42 -1.99
N LYS A 227 -9.06 -22.37 -1.56
CA LYS A 227 -10.13 -22.95 -2.38
C LYS A 227 -11.46 -22.88 -1.64
N ALA A 228 -12.42 -22.18 -2.21
CA ALA A 228 -13.76 -22.03 -1.63
C ALA A 228 -14.79 -21.75 -2.71
N LEU A 229 -16.01 -22.31 -2.57
CA LEU A 229 -17.15 -22.04 -3.47
C LEU A 229 -16.82 -22.25 -4.97
N GLY A 230 -16.01 -23.27 -5.27
CA GLY A 230 -15.56 -23.60 -6.62
C GLY A 230 -14.37 -22.76 -7.11
N MET A 231 -14.04 -21.68 -6.42
CA MET A 231 -12.95 -20.77 -6.77
C MET A 231 -11.62 -21.24 -6.21
N GLU A 232 -10.55 -20.92 -6.92
CA GLU A 232 -9.17 -21.10 -6.50
C GLU A 232 -8.47 -19.74 -6.56
N THR A 233 -7.79 -19.37 -5.48
CA THR A 233 -7.07 -18.11 -5.35
C THR A 233 -5.68 -18.39 -4.81
N ASP A 234 -4.68 -18.04 -5.59
CA ASP A 234 -3.29 -18.01 -5.15
C ASP A 234 -3.02 -16.59 -4.65
N TYR A 235 -2.93 -16.42 -3.34
CA TYR A 235 -2.54 -15.15 -2.73
C TYR A 235 -1.01 -15.08 -2.79
N ASN A 236 -0.50 -14.39 -3.81
CA ASN A 236 0.89 -14.44 -4.21
C ASN A 236 1.76 -13.46 -3.45
N ASN A 237 1.26 -12.28 -3.14
CA ASN A 237 2.03 -11.24 -2.47
C ASN A 237 1.16 -10.48 -1.49
N TYR A 238 1.70 -10.21 -0.31
CA TYR A 238 1.12 -9.27 0.65
C TYR A 238 2.23 -8.53 1.37
N THR A 239 2.37 -7.23 1.07
CA THR A 239 3.33 -6.34 1.74
C THR A 239 2.61 -5.22 2.45
N ILE A 240 3.20 -4.75 3.55
CA ILE A 240 2.79 -3.54 4.26
C ILE A 240 3.97 -2.58 4.38
N ASN A 241 3.67 -1.29 4.28
CA ASN A 241 4.58 -0.20 4.57
C ASN A 241 3.84 0.82 5.43
N SER A 242 4.36 1.13 6.62
CA SER A 242 3.68 2.01 7.57
C SER A 242 4.67 2.88 8.32
N ILE A 243 4.24 4.10 8.62
CA ILE A 243 5.06 5.12 9.25
C ILE A 243 4.37 5.57 10.53
N TYR A 244 5.16 5.67 11.60
CA TYR A 244 4.71 6.00 12.94
C TYR A 244 5.45 7.23 13.47
N GLU A 245 4.74 8.09 14.20
CA GLU A 245 5.26 9.27 14.92
C GLU A 245 5.92 8.84 16.23
N ASN A 246 6.86 7.90 16.14
CA ASN A 246 7.68 7.43 17.25
C ASN A 246 8.96 6.77 16.72
N ASN A 247 10.12 7.01 17.30
CA ASN A 247 11.39 6.33 16.95
C ASN A 247 11.69 5.09 17.81
N GLU A 248 10.93 4.83 18.87
CA GLU A 248 11.04 3.62 19.65
C GLU A 248 10.27 2.49 18.97
N VAL A 249 11.00 1.51 18.45
CA VAL A 249 10.45 0.33 17.77
C VAL A 249 9.35 -0.36 18.60
N LYS A 250 9.50 -0.41 19.92
CA LYS A 250 8.53 -1.03 20.83
C LYS A 250 7.20 -0.27 20.93
N LYS A 251 7.16 1.01 20.53
CA LYS A 251 5.97 1.87 20.54
C LYS A 251 5.25 1.90 19.19
N ILE A 252 5.62 1.04 18.24
CA ILE A 252 4.88 0.86 16.99
C ILE A 252 3.48 0.31 17.30
N ASN A 253 2.46 1.15 17.08
CA ASN A 253 1.05 0.83 17.24
C ASN A 253 0.19 1.83 16.45
N LEU A 254 -1.12 1.58 16.39
CA LEU A 254 -2.06 2.44 15.66
C LEU A 254 -2.27 3.82 16.29
N GLU A 255 -1.90 4.03 17.56
CA GLU A 255 -1.95 5.37 18.18
C GLU A 255 -0.90 6.29 17.57
N ASN A 256 0.21 5.74 17.09
CA ASN A 256 1.32 6.51 16.51
C ASN A 256 1.30 6.53 14.98
N ILE A 257 0.36 5.86 14.30
CA ILE A 257 0.38 5.74 12.84
C ILE A 257 0.13 7.09 12.16
N ILE A 258 0.91 7.39 11.11
CA ILE A 258 0.76 8.59 10.26
C ILE A 258 0.34 8.18 8.84
N TYR A 259 0.83 7.04 8.40
CA TYR A 259 0.65 6.53 7.05
C TYR A 259 0.63 5.00 7.05
N TYR A 260 -0.24 4.44 6.23
CA TYR A 260 -0.31 3.01 5.98
C TYR A 260 -0.50 2.74 4.49
N LYS A 261 0.29 1.80 3.98
CA LYS A 261 0.15 1.24 2.65
C LYS A 261 0.18 -0.27 2.74
N GLU A 262 -0.63 -0.90 1.92
CA GLU A 262 -0.47 -2.30 1.63
C GLU A 262 -0.63 -2.60 0.15
N MET A 263 0.02 -3.67 -0.27
CA MET A 263 -0.07 -4.17 -1.63
C MET A 263 -0.37 -5.65 -1.62
N ARG A 264 -1.27 -6.06 -2.48
CA ARG A 264 -1.80 -7.42 -2.56
C ARG A 264 -1.77 -7.90 -4.00
N SER A 265 -1.36 -9.14 -4.23
CA SER A 265 -1.38 -9.77 -5.54
C SER A 265 -2.03 -11.15 -5.46
N TYR A 266 -2.94 -11.41 -6.39
CA TYR A 266 -3.73 -12.63 -6.48
C TYR A 266 -3.69 -13.19 -7.89
N ASN A 267 -3.63 -14.51 -8.03
CA ASN A 267 -4.12 -15.19 -9.21
C ASN A 267 -5.42 -15.89 -8.84
N ILE A 268 -6.49 -15.59 -9.56
CA ILE A 268 -7.83 -16.10 -9.25
C ILE A 268 -8.46 -16.79 -10.45
N LYS A 269 -9.08 -17.95 -10.24
CA LYS A 269 -9.93 -18.63 -11.23
C LYS A 269 -11.20 -19.16 -10.58
N ARG A 270 -12.29 -19.21 -11.34
CA ARG A 270 -13.61 -19.63 -10.85
C ARG A 270 -13.86 -21.12 -11.03
N LYS A 271 -13.39 -21.73 -12.11
CA LYS A 271 -13.49 -23.18 -12.34
C LYS A 271 -12.10 -23.77 -12.57
N LYS A 272 -11.99 -25.08 -12.38
CA LYS A 272 -10.73 -25.82 -12.52
C LYS A 272 -10.03 -25.58 -13.87
N ASN A 273 -10.81 -25.44 -14.95
CA ASN A 273 -10.33 -25.28 -16.32
C ASN A 273 -10.26 -23.82 -16.79
N ASP A 274 -10.65 -22.85 -15.94
CA ASP A 274 -10.54 -21.45 -16.30
C ASP A 274 -9.08 -21.01 -16.21
N LYS A 275 -8.70 -20.05 -17.05
CA LYS A 275 -7.42 -19.36 -16.89
C LYS A 275 -7.44 -18.52 -15.62
N PHE A 276 -6.31 -18.49 -14.92
CA PHE A 276 -6.12 -17.54 -13.85
C PHE A 276 -6.18 -16.11 -14.38
N GLN A 277 -6.83 -15.25 -13.62
CA GLN A 277 -6.77 -13.81 -13.79
C GLN A 277 -5.91 -13.22 -12.69
N LYS A 278 -4.95 -12.38 -13.07
CA LYS A 278 -4.10 -11.62 -12.16
C LYS A 278 -4.89 -10.42 -11.64
N VAL A 279 -4.90 -10.24 -10.32
CA VAL A 279 -5.45 -9.08 -9.64
C VAL A 279 -4.43 -8.53 -8.68
N GLU A 280 -4.10 -7.27 -8.83
CA GLU A 280 -3.22 -6.54 -7.93
C GLU A 280 -3.97 -5.36 -7.34
N ALA A 281 -3.74 -5.08 -6.05
CA ALA A 281 -4.38 -3.98 -5.38
C ALA A 281 -3.39 -3.26 -4.47
N THR A 282 -3.36 -1.94 -4.61
CA THR A 282 -2.64 -1.04 -3.73
C THR A 282 -3.67 -0.26 -2.92
N HIS A 283 -3.47 -0.21 -1.60
CA HIS A 283 -4.31 0.53 -0.67
C HIS A 283 -3.45 1.46 0.16
N GLU A 284 -3.83 2.72 0.26
CA GLU A 284 -3.13 3.73 1.04
C GLU A 284 -4.11 4.47 1.96
N PHE A 285 -3.65 4.77 3.17
CA PHE A 285 -4.35 5.57 4.17
C PHE A 285 -3.39 6.61 4.75
N PHE A 286 -3.76 7.88 4.63
CA PHE A 286 -3.01 9.04 5.07
C PHE A 286 -3.77 9.67 6.24
N LEU A 287 -3.19 9.62 7.45
CA LEU A 287 -3.81 10.20 8.64
C LEU A 287 -3.95 11.73 8.47
N ILE A 288 -5.14 12.26 8.75
CA ILE A 288 -5.38 13.71 8.79
C ILE A 288 -5.63 14.15 10.23
N GLU A 289 -6.51 13.43 10.94
CA GLU A 289 -6.89 13.74 12.32
C GLU A 289 -6.92 12.47 13.16
N LYS A 290 -6.55 12.60 14.43
CA LYS A 290 -6.58 11.54 15.44
C LYS A 290 -7.27 12.06 16.69
N GLU A 291 -8.23 11.30 17.20
CA GLU A 291 -8.99 11.66 18.39
C GLU A 291 -9.24 10.41 19.26
N ASN A 292 -9.20 10.57 20.58
CA ASN A 292 -9.67 9.54 21.50
C ASN A 292 -11.12 9.83 21.89
N VAL A 293 -12.01 8.85 21.70
CA VAL A 293 -13.47 9.02 21.87
C VAL A 293 -14.09 7.93 22.72
N ASN A 294 -15.22 8.23 23.37
CA ASN A 294 -15.98 7.27 24.19
C ASN A 294 -17.20 6.69 23.48
N GLU A 295 -17.64 7.34 22.41
CA GLU A 295 -18.82 6.97 21.66
C GLU A 295 -18.48 6.87 20.18
N LEU A 296 -19.19 5.99 19.48
CA LEU A 296 -19.08 5.89 18.05
C LEU A 296 -20.04 6.92 17.44
N GLY A 297 -19.54 7.85 16.63
CA GLY A 297 -20.35 8.91 16.01
C GLY A 297 -21.39 8.44 14.97
N THR A 298 -21.62 7.13 14.85
CA THR A 298 -22.60 6.50 13.96
C THR A 298 -22.98 5.11 14.48
N LYS A 299 -24.15 4.61 14.06
CA LYS A 299 -24.57 3.20 14.22
C LYS A 299 -24.31 2.35 12.97
N GLN A 300 -24.21 2.97 11.79
CA GLN A 300 -23.95 2.28 10.53
C GLN A 300 -22.47 2.40 10.15
N PHE A 301 -21.86 1.26 9.81
CA PHE A 301 -20.46 1.13 9.44
C PHE A 301 -20.35 0.44 8.08
N ASP A 302 -19.34 0.83 7.31
CA ASP A 302 -18.96 0.19 6.06
C ASP A 302 -18.03 -1.00 6.35
N ASN A 303 -17.88 -1.89 5.37
CA ASN A 303 -16.90 -2.98 5.42
C ASN A 303 -15.54 -2.52 4.89
N PHE A 304 -14.44 -3.06 5.40
CA PHE A 304 -13.12 -2.89 4.77
C PHE A 304 -13.09 -3.54 3.39
N TYR A 305 -12.24 -3.02 2.49
CA TYR A 305 -12.18 -3.46 1.09
C TYR A 305 -13.53 -3.40 0.36
N TYR A 306 -14.43 -2.53 0.85
CA TYR A 306 -15.70 -2.28 0.21
C TYR A 306 -15.56 -1.14 -0.78
N PHE A 307 -15.72 -1.46 -2.06
CA PHE A 307 -15.80 -0.48 -3.13
C PHE A 307 -17.18 0.17 -3.11
N LYS A 308 -17.24 1.42 -2.67
CA LYS A 308 -18.50 2.14 -2.46
C LYS A 308 -19.07 2.61 -3.79
N ARG A 309 -20.36 2.37 -4.02
CA ARG A 309 -21.12 2.86 -5.18
C ARG A 309 -22.46 3.48 -4.69
N PRO A 310 -22.91 4.61 -5.23
CA PRO A 310 -22.19 5.51 -6.12
C PRO A 310 -21.09 6.32 -5.40
N SER A 311 -20.40 7.18 -6.15
CA SER A 311 -19.57 8.24 -5.61
C SER A 311 -20.43 9.21 -4.78
N LYS A 312 -19.89 9.69 -3.68
CA LYS A 312 -20.56 10.64 -2.79
C LYS A 312 -19.54 11.62 -2.21
N PHE A 313 -19.55 12.85 -2.67
CA PHE A 313 -18.68 13.91 -2.18
C PHE A 313 -19.28 15.29 -2.49
N GLU A 314 -19.06 16.24 -1.60
CA GLU A 314 -19.50 17.64 -1.75
C GLU A 314 -18.31 18.58 -1.97
N GLU A 315 -17.12 18.18 -1.52
CA GLU A 315 -15.89 18.97 -1.59
C GLU A 315 -14.80 18.22 -2.38
N ASN A 316 -13.88 18.97 -2.97
CA ASN A 316 -12.71 18.43 -3.68
C ASN A 316 -11.59 18.03 -2.72
N TYR A 317 -11.89 17.16 -1.76
CA TYR A 317 -10.96 16.75 -0.69
C TYR A 317 -9.62 16.18 -1.18
N TRP A 318 -9.56 15.71 -2.44
CA TRP A 318 -8.35 15.16 -3.06
C TRP A 318 -7.35 16.24 -3.50
N GLU A 319 -7.75 17.50 -3.64
CA GLU A 319 -6.86 18.58 -4.09
C GLU A 319 -5.86 18.99 -3.01
N LYS A 320 -6.19 18.79 -1.73
CA LYS A 320 -5.34 19.14 -0.61
C LYS A 320 -5.50 18.15 0.54
N VAL A 321 -4.63 17.14 0.57
CA VAL A 321 -4.52 16.19 1.68
C VAL A 321 -3.45 16.69 2.65
N ASP A 322 -3.84 17.14 3.85
CA ASP A 322 -2.89 17.60 4.90
C ASP A 322 -2.20 16.41 5.59
N ASN A 323 -1.33 15.74 4.85
CA ASN A 323 -0.45 14.70 5.38
C ASN A 323 0.94 14.82 4.73
N PRO A 324 2.03 14.84 5.51
CA PRO A 324 3.38 15.06 4.98
C PRO A 324 3.91 13.94 4.09
N TYR A 325 3.28 12.76 4.11
CA TYR A 325 3.62 11.62 3.26
C TYR A 325 2.71 11.49 2.04
N PHE A 326 1.74 12.39 1.89
CA PHE A 326 0.90 12.40 0.70
C PHE A 326 1.73 12.75 -0.54
N GLN A 327 1.65 11.89 -1.54
CA GLN A 327 2.19 12.13 -2.87
C GLN A 327 1.06 11.96 -3.87
N SER A 328 1.03 12.78 -4.91
CA SER A 328 0.18 12.57 -6.08
C SER A 328 0.35 11.16 -6.65
N LEU A 329 -0.66 10.68 -7.37
CA LEU A 329 -0.51 9.42 -8.08
C LEU A 329 0.57 9.60 -9.16
N PRO A 330 1.21 8.50 -9.62
CA PRO A 330 2.06 8.59 -10.79
C PRO A 330 1.27 9.19 -11.96
N LYS A 331 1.85 10.17 -12.68
CA LYS A 331 1.15 10.87 -13.78
C LYS A 331 0.55 9.92 -14.81
N SER A 332 1.18 8.78 -15.06
CA SER A 332 0.67 7.75 -15.95
C SER A 332 -0.63 7.11 -15.45
N ILE A 333 -0.76 6.92 -14.14
CA ILE A 333 -1.99 6.44 -13.49
C ILE A 333 -3.05 7.53 -13.51
N GLU A 334 -2.70 8.77 -13.17
CA GLU A 334 -3.64 9.91 -13.21
C GLU A 334 -4.27 10.04 -14.61
N LYS A 335 -3.41 10.09 -15.63
CA LYS A 335 -3.84 10.13 -17.03
C LYS A 335 -4.71 8.93 -17.41
N TYR A 336 -4.32 7.72 -17.00
CA TYR A 336 -5.12 6.53 -17.31
C TYR A 336 -6.51 6.60 -16.68
N ILE A 337 -6.61 7.05 -15.42
CA ILE A 337 -7.89 7.21 -14.72
C ILE A 337 -8.76 8.22 -15.47
N GLU A 338 -8.21 9.39 -15.83
CA GLU A 338 -8.93 10.45 -16.55
C GLU A 338 -9.44 9.99 -17.92
N GLU A 339 -8.63 9.22 -18.66
CA GLU A 339 -8.95 8.82 -20.03
C GLU A 339 -9.80 7.54 -20.12
N ASN A 340 -9.70 6.62 -19.15
CA ASN A 340 -10.23 5.25 -19.29
C ASN A 340 -11.20 4.82 -18.20
N LEU A 341 -11.23 5.50 -17.06
CA LEU A 341 -12.15 5.14 -15.98
C LEU A 341 -13.30 6.14 -15.90
N MET A 342 -14.52 5.62 -15.72
CA MET A 342 -15.71 6.44 -15.54
C MET A 342 -16.01 6.63 -14.06
N LEU A 343 -16.26 7.88 -13.66
CA LEU A 343 -16.82 8.19 -12.35
C LEU A 343 -18.22 7.57 -12.22
N ILE A 344 -18.47 6.88 -11.12
CA ILE A 344 -19.77 6.26 -10.84
C ILE A 344 -20.65 7.27 -10.12
N GLU A 345 -21.53 7.94 -10.84
CA GLU A 345 -22.37 9.03 -10.28
C GLU A 345 -23.74 8.56 -9.77
N LYS A 346 -24.19 7.34 -10.14
CA LYS A 346 -25.50 6.79 -9.77
C LYS A 346 -25.45 5.29 -9.50
#